data_AF-A0AA95F8K3-F1
#
_entry.id   AF-A0AA95F8K3-F1
#
_cell.length_a   1.000
_cell.length_b   1.000
_cell.length_c   1.000
_cell.angle_alpha   90.00
_cell.angle_beta   90.00
_cell.angle_gamma   90.00
#
_symmetry.space_group_name_H-M   'P 1'
#
loop_
_entity.id
_entity.type
_entity.pdbx_description
1 polymer ?
#
loop_
_entity_poly.entity_id
_entity_poly.type
_entity_poly.pdbx_seq_one_letter_code
_entity_poly.pdbx_strand_id
1 'polypeptide(L)' 'MTIEYLGTVVSAMWLTVAILSGGFARTRNRSAWTWFLLTLFFGPFAAFLLVVWPVVDRRPVTPPPTAQ' A
#
# COMPACT_ATOMS: atom_id res chain seq x y z
N MET A 1 5.14 32.36 -8.61
CA MET A 1 5.45 32.10 -7.19
C MET A 1 4.40 31.25 -6.48
N THR A 2 3.15 31.68 -6.25
CA THR A 2 2.18 30.91 -5.42
C THR A 2 1.74 29.58 -6.06
N ILE A 3 1.54 29.54 -7.37
CA ILE A 3 1.11 28.34 -8.10
C ILE A 3 2.21 27.27 -8.15
N GLU A 4 3.47 27.68 -8.27
CA GLU A 4 4.63 26.77 -8.29
C GLU A 4 4.83 26.12 -6.92
N TYR A 5 4.72 26.89 -5.84
CA TYR A 5 4.77 26.36 -4.48
C TYR A 5 3.68 25.33 -4.22
N LEU A 6 2.45 25.62 -4.67
CA LEU A 6 1.33 24.69 -4.55
C LEU A 6 1.61 23.38 -5.29
N GLY A 7 2.16 23.47 -6.52
CA GLY A 7 2.55 22.30 -7.31
C GLY A 7 3.61 21.44 -6.63
N THR A 8 4.65 22.05 -6.05
CA THR A 8 5.71 21.34 -5.32
C THR A 8 5.16 20.66 -4.06
N VAL A 9 4.34 21.36 -3.26
CA VAL A 9 3.76 20.81 -2.03
C VAL A 9 2.82 19.65 -2.33
N VAL A 10 1.96 19.78 -3.35
CA VAL A 10 1.07 18.70 -3.79
C VAL A 10 1.87 17.49 -4.27
N SER A 11 2.92 17.70 -5.07
CA SER A 11 3.77 16.61 -5.57
C SER A 11 4.53 15.90 -4.44
N ALA A 12 5.07 16.65 -3.48
CA ALA A 12 5.76 16.09 -2.32
C ALA A 12 4.80 15.28 -1.45
N MET A 13 3.63 15.84 -1.12
CA MET A 13 2.59 15.14 -0.36
C MET A 13 2.12 13.87 -1.07
N TRP A 14 1.92 13.93 -2.38
CA TRP A 14 1.53 12.78 -3.20
C TRP A 14 2.59 11.67 -3.15
N LEU A 15 3.86 12.01 -3.32
CA LEU A 15 4.98 11.07 -3.21
C LEU A 15 5.06 10.46 -1.81
N THR A 16 4.92 11.27 -0.76
CA THR A 16 4.91 10.81 0.63
C THR A 16 3.80 9.80 0.87
N VAL A 17 2.57 10.07 0.42
CA VAL A 17 1.42 9.16 0.54
C VAL A 17 1.68 7.86 -0.22
N ALA A 18 2.26 7.92 -1.43
CA ALA A 18 2.61 6.72 -2.20
C ALA A 18 3.59 5.83 -1.43
N ILE A 19 4.67 6.41 -0.88
CA ILE A 19 5.68 5.69 -0.09
C ILE A 19 5.05 5.08 1.17
N LEU A 20 4.25 5.83 1.93
CA LEU A 20 3.58 5.37 3.14
C LEU A 20 2.67 4.16 2.86
N SER A 21 1.88 4.24 1.78
CA SER A 21 0.98 3.16 1.35
C SER A 21 1.75 1.89 1.01
N GLY A 22 2.86 2.00 0.27
CA GLY A 22 3.75 0.86 -0.02
C GLY A 22 4.36 0.24 1.23
N GLY A 23 4.84 1.08 2.17
CA GLY A 23 5.36 0.62 3.46
C GLY A 23 4.31 -0.09 4.32
N PHE A 24 3.09 0.45 4.39
CA PHE A 24 1.96 -0.13 5.11
C PHE A 24 1.52 -1.47 4.53
N ALA A 25 1.55 -1.63 3.20
CA ALA A 25 1.26 -2.92 2.59
C ALA A 25 2.28 -4.00 2.99
N ARG A 26 3.55 -3.64 3.18
CA ARG A 26 4.60 -4.61 3.55
C ARG A 26 4.38 -5.23 4.93
N THR A 27 3.90 -4.45 5.90
CA THR A 27 3.62 -4.94 7.26
C THR A 27 2.44 -5.92 7.30
N ARG A 28 1.60 -5.92 6.27
CA ARG A 28 0.40 -6.77 6.13
C ARG A 28 0.63 -7.97 5.20
N ASN A 29 1.90 -8.36 4.97
CA ASN A 29 2.30 -9.46 4.07
C ASN A 29 1.80 -9.30 2.61
N ARG A 30 1.54 -8.07 2.18
CA ARG A 30 1.12 -7.71 0.81
C ARG A 30 2.30 -7.17 0.01
N SER A 31 2.19 -7.21 -1.31
CA SER A 31 3.19 -6.64 -2.22
C SER A 31 3.28 -5.12 -2.08
N ALA A 32 4.31 -4.66 -1.36
CA ALA A 32 4.61 -3.24 -1.16
C ALA A 32 4.75 -2.48 -2.48
N TRP A 33 5.36 -3.12 -3.48
CA TRP A 33 5.61 -2.54 -4.79
C TRP A 33 4.30 -2.30 -5.56
N THR A 34 3.38 -3.27 -5.54
CA THR A 34 2.08 -3.13 -6.20
C THR A 34 1.29 -1.97 -5.62
N TRP A 35 1.23 -1.85 -4.28
CA TRP A 35 0.47 -0.79 -3.62
C TRP A 35 1.12 0.59 -3.69
N PHE A 36 2.46 0.66 -3.74
CA PHE A 36 3.19 1.88 -4.04
C PHE A 36 2.80 2.42 -5.42
N LEU A 37 2.89 1.61 -6.49
CA LEU A 37 2.52 2.05 -7.85
C LEU A 37 1.03 2.40 -7.94
N LEU A 38 0.17 1.62 -7.28
CA LEU A 38 -1.26 1.90 -7.24
C LEU A 38 -1.52 3.29 -6.65
N THR A 39 -0.84 3.63 -5.55
CA THR A 39 -0.98 4.93 -4.87
C THR A 39 -0.29 6.05 -5.64
N LEU A 40 0.78 5.76 -6.37
CA LEU A 40 1.44 6.75 -7.20
C LEU A 40 0.55 7.16 -8.40
N PHE A 41 -0.16 6.21 -9.02
CA PHE A 41 -1.03 6.46 -10.18
C PHE A 41 -2.46 6.90 -9.81
N PHE A 42 -3.08 6.26 -8.82
CA PHE A 42 -4.45 6.57 -8.39
C PHE A 42 -4.50 7.55 -7.21
N GLY A 43 -3.36 7.89 -6.63
CA GLY A 43 -3.29 8.81 -5.50
C GLY A 43 -3.92 8.22 -4.23
N PRO A 44 -4.58 9.05 -3.40
CA PRO A 44 -5.13 8.64 -2.12
C PRO A 44 -6.23 7.58 -2.25
N PHE A 45 -6.86 7.41 -3.43
CA PHE A 45 -7.85 6.36 -3.66
C PHE A 45 -7.28 4.95 -3.46
N ALA A 46 -6.05 4.71 -3.91
CA ALA A 46 -5.40 3.43 -3.70
C ALA A 46 -5.01 3.21 -2.23
N ALA A 47 -4.62 4.27 -1.50
CA ALA A 47 -4.43 4.18 -0.06
C ALA A 47 -5.74 3.85 0.67
N PHE A 48 -6.86 4.42 0.22
CA PHE A 48 -8.18 4.11 0.77
C PHE A 48 -8.58 2.66 0.52
N LEU A 49 -8.37 2.16 -0.71
CA LEU A 49 -8.56 0.74 -1.02
C LEU A 49 -7.66 -0.15 -0.15
N LEU A 50 -6.41 0.24 0.07
CA LEU A 50 -5.47 -0.53 0.90
C LEU A 50 -5.96 -0.67 2.35
N VAL A 51 -6.60 0.36 2.90
CA VAL A 51 -7.15 0.35 4.26
C VAL A 51 -8.43 -0.48 4.35
N VAL A 52 -9.33 -0.34 3.37
CA VAL A 52 -10.60 -1.09 3.35
C VAL A 52 -10.38 -2.57 3.02
N TRP A 53 -9.35 -2.88 2.22
CA TRP A 53 -9.14 -4.24 1.75
C TRP A 53 -8.54 -5.13 2.86
N PRO A 54 -9.18 -6.27 3.19
CA PRO A 54 -8.70 -7.16 4.25
C PRO A 54 -7.36 -7.82 3.92
N VAL A 55 -6.54 -8.05 4.95
CA VAL A 55 -5.28 -8.78 4.81
C VAL A 55 -5.55 -10.15 4.18
N VAL A 56 -4.78 -10.51 3.15
CA VAL A 56 -4.81 -11.88 2.63
C VAL A 56 -4.07 -12.71 3.64
N ASP A 57 -4.83 -13.41 4.47
CA ASP A 57 -4.31 -14.33 5.45
C ASP A 57 -3.80 -15.56 4.70
N ARG A 58 -2.48 -15.68 4.57
CA ARG A 58 -1.87 -16.94 4.14
C ARG A 58 -1.93 -17.86 5.34
N ARG A 59 -3.09 -18.49 5.57
CA ARG A 59 -3.15 -19.62 6.50
C ARG A 59 -2.14 -20.66 6.01
N PRO A 60 -1.13 -21.04 6.79
CA PRO A 60 -0.38 -22.24 6.48
C PRO A 60 -1.38 -23.38 6.44
N VAL A 61 -1.51 -24.05 5.30
CA VAL A 61 -2.22 -25.33 5.23
C VAL A 61 -1.47 -26.24 6.18
N THR A 62 -2.05 -26.51 7.35
CA THR A 62 -1.51 -27.51 8.26
C THR A 62 -1.62 -28.83 7.51
N PRO A 63 -0.50 -29.53 7.22
CA PRO A 63 -0.57 -30.88 6.68
C PRO A 63 -1.39 -31.72 7.66
N PRO A 64 -2.29 -32.61 7.19
CA PRO A 64 -3.02 -33.50 8.08
C PRO A 64 -2.01 -34.24 8.96
N PRO A 65 -2.32 -34.46 10.26
CA PRO A 65 -1.45 -35.24 11.12
C PRO A 65 -1.23 -36.59 10.44
N THR A 66 -0.01 -36.81 9.94
CA THR A 66 0.40 -38.13 9.54
C THR A 66 0.36 -38.96 10.80
N ALA A 67 -0.67 -39.79 10.93
CA ALA A 67 -0.73 -40.85 11.91
C ALA A 67 0.48 -41.75 11.63
N GLN A 68 1.57 -41.51 12.38
CA GLN A 68 2.67 -42.43 12.55
C GLN A 68 2.52 -43.09 13.92
#